data_AF-A0A5B1QQW6-F1
#
_entry.id   AF-A0A5B1QQW6-F1
#
_cell.length_a   1.000
_cell.length_b   1.000
_cell.length_c   1.000
_cell.angle_alpha   90.00
_cell.angle_beta   90.00
_cell.angle_gamma   90.00
#
_symmetry.space_group_name_H-M   'P 1'
#
loop_
_entity.id
_entity.type
_entity.pdbx_description
1 polymer ?
#
loop_
_entity_poly.entity_id
_entity_poly.type
_entity_poly.pdbx_seq_one_letter_code
_entity_poly.pdbx_strand_id
1 'polypeptide(L)'
;MASSLTVRQLTAPSDAEHQHMITLLEETFAHDTAMRCISGSSKDNRRAWCKVLIDKTLREGQLWAAGHNGRIDALAFWFGPGVESAIVESNEYAAMLSQDMRDWINLHVGRILSVVLIPADILCQYRPQYHELYRSAYAAGSRVRVQAWHLKLLAVRQSRQRQGLGSALVAVITEKADRDNLAMTTDTTSSNALYFLQRFGFRYIGVKNFVMQQYGFPMWCMIRETPTSSGYY
;
A
#
# COMPACT_ATOMS: atom_id res chain seq x y z
N MET A 1 0.00 -26.02 -24.87
CA MET A 1 -1.09 -25.79 -23.91
C MET A 1 -1.16 -24.30 -23.61
N ALA A 2 -2.33 -23.68 -23.67
CA ALA A 2 -2.47 -22.26 -23.35
C ALA A 2 -2.14 -22.04 -21.87
N SER A 3 -1.33 -21.03 -21.58
CA SER A 3 -0.97 -20.62 -20.22
C SER A 3 -2.22 -20.11 -19.50
N SER A 4 -2.63 -20.77 -18.41
CA SER A 4 -3.84 -20.37 -17.67
C SER A 4 -3.50 -19.37 -16.57
N LEU A 5 -4.15 -18.21 -16.59
CA LEU A 5 -4.05 -17.20 -15.54
C LEU A 5 -4.79 -17.69 -14.29
N THR A 6 -4.10 -17.68 -13.16
CA THR A 6 -4.64 -18.04 -11.85
C THR A 6 -4.59 -16.84 -10.92
N VAL A 7 -5.67 -16.61 -10.17
CA VAL A 7 -5.77 -15.61 -9.10
C VAL A 7 -6.33 -16.29 -7.87
N ARG A 8 -5.69 -16.14 -6.71
CA ARG A 8 -6.15 -16.73 -5.45
C ARG A 8 -5.79 -15.86 -4.26
N GLN A 9 -6.61 -15.96 -3.22
CA GLN A 9 -6.27 -15.41 -1.92
C GLN A 9 -5.27 -16.34 -1.21
N LEU A 10 -4.28 -15.75 -0.57
CA LEU A 10 -3.35 -16.43 0.33
C LEU A 10 -3.85 -16.24 1.77
N THR A 11 -4.14 -17.33 2.46
CA THR A 11 -4.62 -17.32 3.86
C THR A 11 -3.63 -17.99 4.81
N ALA A 12 -2.94 -19.03 4.36
CA ALA A 12 -1.89 -19.73 5.08
C ALA A 12 -0.78 -20.17 4.11
N PRO A 13 0.02 -19.24 3.55
CA PRO A 13 1.10 -19.59 2.64
C PRO A 13 2.15 -20.45 3.37
N SER A 14 2.73 -21.41 2.66
CA SER A 14 3.90 -22.15 3.13
C SER A 14 5.10 -21.22 3.32
N ASP A 15 6.10 -21.64 4.10
CA ASP A 15 7.37 -20.89 4.27
C ASP A 15 8.05 -20.61 2.91
N ALA A 16 7.98 -21.56 1.98
CA ALA A 16 8.50 -21.41 0.63
C ALA A 16 7.75 -20.32 -0.16
N GLU A 17 6.43 -20.28 -0.08
CA GLU A 17 5.63 -19.20 -0.71
C GLU A 17 5.91 -17.86 -0.05
N HIS A 18 6.01 -17.82 1.28
CA HIS A 18 6.34 -16.61 2.03
C HIS A 18 7.67 -16.02 1.59
N GLN A 19 8.71 -16.86 1.53
CA GLN A 19 10.02 -16.46 1.06
C GLN A 19 10.01 -16.01 -0.42
N HIS A 20 9.22 -16.68 -1.26
CA HIS A 20 9.07 -16.31 -2.66
C HIS A 20 8.38 -14.95 -2.81
N MET A 21 7.37 -14.64 -1.98
CA MET A 21 6.72 -13.33 -1.98
C MET A 21 7.67 -12.21 -1.57
N ILE A 22 8.50 -12.41 -0.55
CA ILE A 22 9.54 -11.44 -0.16
C ILE A 22 10.48 -11.18 -1.34
N THR A 23 10.98 -12.24 -1.99
CA THR A 23 11.86 -12.11 -3.15
C THR A 23 11.19 -11.34 -4.28
N LEU A 24 9.92 -11.63 -4.58
CA LEU A 24 9.14 -10.92 -5.60
C LEU A 24 9.05 -9.42 -5.27
N LEU A 25 8.74 -9.05 -4.03
CA LEU A 25 8.68 -7.65 -3.62
C LEU A 25 10.05 -6.96 -3.72
N GLU A 26 11.13 -7.62 -3.28
CA GLU A 26 12.49 -7.09 -3.41
C GLU A 26 12.86 -6.85 -4.89
N GLU A 27 12.52 -7.77 -5.78
CA GLU A 27 12.71 -7.63 -7.24
C GLU A 27 11.90 -6.46 -7.80
N THR A 28 10.59 -6.39 -7.49
CA THR A 28 9.68 -5.37 -8.02
C THR A 28 10.07 -3.96 -7.56
N PHE A 29 10.56 -3.79 -6.32
CA PHE A 29 10.87 -2.48 -5.74
C PHE A 29 12.38 -2.18 -5.65
N ALA A 30 13.24 -2.95 -6.33
CA ALA A 30 14.69 -2.77 -6.29
C ALA A 30 15.15 -1.34 -6.68
N HIS A 31 14.41 -0.71 -7.59
CA HIS A 31 14.69 0.63 -8.12
C HIS A 31 13.64 1.68 -7.72
N ASP A 32 12.72 1.35 -6.81
CA ASP A 32 11.68 2.27 -6.39
C ASP A 32 12.21 3.30 -5.38
N THR A 33 12.08 4.59 -5.69
CA THR A 33 12.57 5.68 -4.85
C THR A 33 11.84 5.76 -3.51
N ALA A 34 10.53 5.51 -3.48
CA ALA A 34 9.77 5.54 -2.24
C ALA A 34 10.20 4.39 -1.31
N MET A 35 10.43 3.21 -1.87
CA MET A 35 10.94 2.07 -1.13
C MET A 35 12.35 2.31 -0.61
N ARG A 36 13.22 2.99 -1.38
CA ARG A 36 14.54 3.42 -0.89
C ARG A 36 14.43 4.40 0.28
N CYS A 37 13.49 5.35 0.23
CA CYS A 37 13.22 6.26 1.34
C CYS A 37 12.69 5.51 2.56
N ILE A 38 11.75 4.57 2.41
CA ILE A 38 11.16 3.83 3.54
C ILE A 38 12.14 2.81 4.12
N SER A 39 13.09 2.29 3.34
CA SER A 39 14.08 1.32 3.83
C SER A 39 15.43 1.94 4.21
N GLY A 40 15.64 3.22 3.92
CA GLY A 40 16.92 3.92 4.17
C GLY A 40 18.01 3.35 3.27
N SER A 41 17.62 2.91 2.07
CA SER A 41 18.44 2.14 1.13
C SER A 41 19.02 0.83 1.67
N SER A 42 18.67 0.40 2.88
CA SER A 42 19.09 -0.90 3.42
C SER A 42 18.26 -2.03 2.83
N LYS A 43 18.94 -3.07 2.33
CA LYS A 43 18.30 -4.29 1.83
C LYS A 43 17.61 -5.04 2.96
N ASP A 44 18.24 -5.13 4.13
CA ASP A 44 17.68 -5.81 5.30
C ASP A 44 16.41 -5.12 5.79
N ASN A 45 16.41 -3.78 5.85
CA ASN A 45 15.22 -3.01 6.21
C ASN A 45 14.08 -3.19 5.20
N ARG A 46 14.40 -3.25 3.90
CA ARG A 46 13.40 -3.50 2.85
C ARG A 46 12.80 -4.90 2.98
N ARG A 47 13.65 -5.90 3.20
CA ARG A 47 13.23 -7.30 3.41
C ARG A 47 12.35 -7.43 4.65
N ALA A 48 12.73 -6.78 5.74
CA ALA A 48 11.95 -6.69 6.97
C ALA A 48 10.58 -6.03 6.74
N TRP A 49 10.57 -4.89 6.06
CA TRP A 49 9.32 -4.20 5.70
C TRP A 49 8.40 -5.10 4.88
N CYS A 50 8.95 -5.82 3.89
CA CYS A 50 8.19 -6.77 3.07
C CYS A 50 7.58 -7.88 3.93
N LYS A 51 8.35 -8.45 4.85
CA LYS A 51 7.86 -9.46 5.80
C LYS A 51 6.72 -8.92 6.67
N VAL A 52 6.91 -7.75 7.29
CA VAL A 52 5.88 -7.14 8.16
C VAL A 52 4.62 -6.81 7.38
N LEU A 53 4.73 -6.32 6.14
CA LEU A 53 3.59 -6.09 5.26
C LEU A 53 2.82 -7.38 4.98
N ILE A 54 3.53 -8.44 4.55
CA ILE A 54 2.91 -9.75 4.27
C ILE A 54 2.18 -10.26 5.52
N ASP A 55 2.87 -10.29 6.67
CA ASP A 55 2.32 -10.83 7.91
C ASP A 55 1.11 -10.02 8.40
N LYS A 56 1.17 -8.68 8.33
CA LYS A 56 0.05 -7.82 8.70
C LYS A 56 -1.15 -8.05 7.77
N THR A 57 -0.93 -8.11 6.45
CA THR A 57 -2.02 -8.35 5.50
C THR A 57 -2.63 -9.74 5.63
N LEU A 58 -1.85 -10.77 5.97
CA LEU A 58 -2.38 -12.11 6.26
C LEU A 58 -3.26 -12.13 7.52
N ARG A 59 -2.91 -11.33 8.55
CA ARG A 59 -3.68 -11.25 9.80
C ARG A 59 -4.93 -10.37 9.73
N GLU A 60 -4.81 -9.22 9.07
CA GLU A 60 -5.80 -8.13 9.19
C GLU A 60 -6.43 -7.74 7.85
N GLY A 61 -5.88 -8.22 6.73
CA GLY A 61 -6.29 -7.83 5.39
C GLY A 61 -6.58 -9.01 4.48
N GLN A 62 -6.40 -8.79 3.18
CA GLN A 62 -6.47 -9.82 2.16
C GLN A 62 -5.27 -9.74 1.24
N LEU A 63 -4.46 -10.79 1.27
CA LEU A 63 -3.31 -10.95 0.37
C LEU A 63 -3.73 -11.79 -0.82
N TRP A 64 -3.67 -11.21 -2.01
CA TRP A 64 -4.02 -11.89 -3.25
C TRP A 64 -2.78 -12.09 -4.11
N ALA A 65 -2.67 -13.27 -4.72
CA ALA A 65 -1.60 -13.64 -5.63
C ALA A 65 -2.16 -13.96 -7.01
N ALA A 66 -1.42 -13.56 -8.05
CA ALA A 66 -1.72 -13.90 -9.43
C ALA A 66 -0.48 -14.38 -10.17
N GLY A 67 -0.70 -15.25 -11.14
CA GLY A 67 0.34 -15.74 -12.03
C GLY A 67 -0.17 -16.83 -12.94
N HIS A 68 0.72 -17.35 -13.76
CA HIS A 68 0.38 -18.40 -14.73
C HIS A 68 0.75 -19.78 -14.20
N ASN A 69 -0.13 -20.75 -14.45
CA ASN A 69 0.08 -22.15 -14.04
C ASN A 69 0.36 -22.28 -12.52
N GLY A 70 -0.39 -21.55 -11.70
CA GLY A 70 -0.30 -21.59 -10.23
C GLY A 70 0.88 -20.83 -9.62
N ARG A 71 1.77 -20.24 -10.42
CA ARG A 71 2.89 -19.43 -9.93
C ARG A 71 2.41 -18.14 -9.27
N ILE A 72 3.22 -17.62 -8.36
CA ILE A 72 3.06 -16.28 -7.79
C ILE A 72 4.02 -15.35 -8.56
N ASP A 73 3.46 -14.53 -9.45
CA ASP A 73 4.20 -13.53 -10.25
C ASP A 73 3.70 -12.09 -10.01
N ALA A 74 2.62 -11.95 -9.26
CA ALA A 74 2.08 -10.68 -8.79
C ALA A 74 1.38 -10.84 -7.43
N LEU A 75 1.35 -9.76 -6.65
CA LEU A 75 0.72 -9.68 -5.33
C LEU A 75 -0.10 -8.38 -5.21
N ALA A 76 -1.23 -8.45 -4.52
CA ALA A 76 -2.00 -7.28 -4.09
C ALA A 76 -2.37 -7.37 -2.61
N PHE A 77 -2.18 -6.26 -1.91
CA PHE A 77 -2.35 -6.15 -0.47
C PHE A 77 -3.54 -5.24 -0.18
N TRP A 78 -4.65 -5.83 0.25
CA TRP A 78 -5.89 -5.12 0.49
C TRP A 78 -6.22 -5.09 1.97
N PHE A 79 -6.76 -3.97 2.45
CA PHE A 79 -7.32 -3.83 3.78
C PHE A 79 -8.78 -3.40 3.65
N GLY A 80 -9.67 -4.09 4.34
CA GLY A 80 -11.10 -3.80 4.29
C GLY A 80 -11.49 -2.60 5.15
N PRO A 81 -12.75 -2.15 5.06
CA PRO A 81 -13.28 -1.13 5.94
C PRO A 81 -13.08 -1.48 7.42
N GLY A 82 -12.72 -0.48 8.22
CA GLY A 82 -12.42 -0.61 9.65
C GLY A 82 -10.98 -1.03 9.95
N VAL A 83 -10.18 -1.39 8.95
CA VAL A 83 -8.80 -1.85 9.15
C VAL A 83 -7.79 -0.82 8.68
N GLU A 84 -6.93 -0.36 9.60
CA GLU A 84 -5.85 0.58 9.30
C GLU A 84 -4.63 -0.15 8.74
N SER A 85 -4.17 0.26 7.56
CA SER A 85 -3.02 -0.35 6.87
C SER A 85 -1.65 0.19 7.34
N ALA A 86 -1.56 0.79 8.52
CA ALA A 86 -0.34 1.41 9.03
C ALA A 86 0.69 0.32 9.40
N ILE A 87 1.72 0.17 8.58
CA ILE A 87 2.82 -0.79 8.79
C ILE A 87 3.90 -0.18 9.68
N VAL A 88 4.11 1.13 9.54
CA VAL A 88 5.17 1.85 10.25
C VAL A 88 4.99 1.83 11.77
N GLU A 89 3.78 1.59 12.26
CA GLU A 89 3.45 1.52 13.68
C GLU A 89 3.78 0.14 14.31
N SER A 90 4.25 -0.82 13.52
CA SER A 90 4.69 -2.12 14.05
C SER A 90 5.95 -1.95 14.90
N ASN A 91 5.86 -2.31 16.18
CA ASN A 91 7.01 -2.38 17.10
C ASN A 91 8.14 -3.26 16.53
N GLU A 92 7.80 -4.34 15.84
CA GLU A 92 8.77 -5.23 15.20
C GLU A 92 9.55 -4.51 14.10
N TYR A 93 8.86 -3.73 13.27
CA TYR A 93 9.53 -2.95 12.22
C TYR A 93 10.37 -1.83 12.83
N ALA A 94 9.81 -1.10 13.80
CA ALA A 94 10.48 0.00 14.49
C ALA A 94 11.82 -0.38 15.13
N ALA A 95 11.89 -1.58 15.71
CA ALA A 95 13.10 -2.11 16.34
C ALA A 95 14.25 -2.35 15.34
N MET A 96 13.94 -2.51 14.06
CA MET A 96 14.93 -2.78 13.01
C MET A 96 15.49 -1.52 12.35
N LEU A 97 14.89 -0.36 12.60
CA LEU A 97 15.28 0.88 11.94
C LEU A 97 16.52 1.50 12.58
N SER A 98 17.33 2.20 11.79
CA SER A 98 18.34 3.13 12.33
C SER A 98 17.65 4.32 13.02
N GLN A 99 18.41 5.06 13.82
CA GLN A 99 17.86 6.26 14.47
C GLN A 99 17.37 7.28 13.44
N ASP A 100 18.18 7.59 12.43
CA ASP A 100 17.80 8.51 11.34
C ASP A 100 16.50 8.10 10.62
N MET A 101 16.29 6.79 10.45
CA MET A 101 15.07 6.29 9.84
C MET A 101 13.87 6.44 10.77
N ARG A 102 14.02 6.14 12.06
CA ARG A 102 12.96 6.40 13.05
C ARG A 102 12.57 7.87 13.05
N ASP A 103 13.57 8.77 13.01
CA ASP A 103 13.34 10.21 12.98
C ASP A 103 12.62 10.63 11.70
N TRP A 104 13.02 10.09 10.54
CA TRP A 104 12.34 10.34 9.27
C TRP A 104 10.87 9.87 9.27
N ILE A 105 10.60 8.65 9.77
CA ILE A 105 9.23 8.12 9.88
C ILE A 105 8.40 8.98 10.81
N ASN A 106 8.94 9.35 11.97
CA ASN A 106 8.27 10.21 12.94
C ASN A 106 7.90 11.57 12.31
N LEU A 107 8.78 12.13 11.48
CA LEU A 107 8.56 13.40 10.79
C LEU A 107 7.50 13.30 9.68
N HIS A 108 7.49 12.22 8.90
CA HIS A 108 6.71 12.15 7.66
C HIS A 108 5.42 11.35 7.76
N VAL A 109 5.43 10.24 8.50
CA VAL A 109 4.34 9.27 8.54
C VAL A 109 3.55 9.35 9.85
N GLY A 110 4.22 9.66 10.96
CA GLY A 110 3.61 9.74 12.28
C GLY A 110 4.40 8.95 13.32
N ARG A 111 4.07 9.14 14.60
CA ARG A 111 4.85 8.62 15.73
C ARG A 111 4.87 7.08 15.78
N ILE A 112 6.07 6.53 15.79
CA ILE A 112 6.39 5.17 16.30
C ILE A 112 6.46 5.12 17.84
N LEU A 113 6.40 6.27 18.51
CA LEU A 113 6.69 6.36 19.94
C LEU A 113 5.50 5.99 20.82
N SER A 114 5.41 4.71 21.14
CA SER A 114 5.10 4.31 22.51
C SER A 114 6.27 4.80 23.40
N VAL A 115 5.97 5.52 24.50
CA VAL A 115 6.89 5.76 25.66
C VAL A 115 7.83 7.00 25.66
N VAL A 116 7.57 8.11 24.94
CA VAL A 116 8.24 9.39 25.30
C VAL A 116 7.24 10.54 25.43
N LEU A 117 7.11 11.02 26.67
CA LEU A 117 6.40 12.22 27.12
C LEU A 117 6.87 13.45 26.35
N ILE A 118 6.30 13.71 25.17
CA ILE A 118 6.34 15.03 24.54
C ILE A 118 4.97 15.65 24.78
N PRO A 119 4.90 16.87 25.36
CA PRO A 119 3.65 17.52 25.65
C PRO A 119 2.85 17.80 24.36
N ALA A 120 1.52 17.76 24.49
CA ALA A 120 0.57 17.75 23.38
C ALA A 120 0.65 19.00 22.47
N ASP A 121 1.10 20.12 23.01
CA ASP A 121 1.31 21.40 22.34
C ASP A 121 2.46 21.38 21.32
N ILE A 122 3.53 20.62 21.56
CA ILE A 122 4.62 20.40 20.59
C ILE A 122 4.20 19.38 19.51
N LEU A 123 3.38 18.39 19.87
CA LEU A 123 2.83 17.42 18.93
C LEU A 123 1.91 18.05 17.87
N CYS A 124 1.23 19.15 18.20
CA CYS A 124 0.35 19.86 17.27
C CYS A 124 1.10 20.58 16.14
N GLN A 125 2.40 20.89 16.30
CA GLN A 125 3.22 21.55 15.27
C GLN A 125 3.80 20.57 14.24
N TYR A 126 3.92 19.29 14.59
CA TYR A 126 4.29 18.23 13.65
C TYR A 126 3.02 17.62 13.04
N ARG A 127 2.45 18.25 12.01
CA ARG A 127 1.49 17.55 11.15
C ARG A 127 2.29 16.60 10.27
N PRO A 128 2.18 15.26 10.43
CA PRO A 128 2.86 14.34 9.54
C PRO A 128 2.38 14.62 8.12
N GLN A 129 3.31 14.74 7.17
CA GLN A 129 2.98 15.04 5.78
C GLN A 129 1.91 14.08 5.23
N TYR A 130 1.93 12.83 5.68
CA TYR A 130 0.94 11.80 5.35
C TYR A 130 -0.48 12.14 5.86
N HIS A 131 -0.63 12.60 7.10
CA HIS A 131 -1.92 13.06 7.62
C HIS A 131 -2.40 14.32 6.90
N GLU A 132 -1.50 15.24 6.58
CA GLU A 132 -1.85 16.44 5.84
C GLU A 132 -2.34 16.12 4.43
N LEU A 133 -1.67 15.20 3.73
CA LEU A 133 -2.10 14.71 2.42
C LEU A 133 -3.56 14.25 2.47
N TYR A 134 -3.93 13.41 3.44
CA TYR A 134 -5.30 12.92 3.55
C TYR A 134 -6.30 13.98 3.99
N ARG A 135 -5.90 14.86 4.91
CA ARG A 135 -6.74 15.98 5.33
C ARG A 135 -7.04 16.92 4.16
N SER A 136 -6.08 17.15 3.25
CA SER A 136 -6.28 17.98 2.07
C SER A 136 -6.99 17.25 0.93
N ALA A 137 -6.77 15.95 0.77
CA ALA A 137 -7.29 15.17 -0.36
C ALA A 137 -8.76 14.77 -0.18
N TYR A 138 -9.18 14.46 1.06
CA TYR A 138 -10.55 14.04 1.35
C TYR A 138 -11.34 15.19 1.99
N ALA A 139 -12.41 15.65 1.33
CA ALA A 139 -13.30 16.69 1.86
C ALA A 139 -13.91 16.28 3.23
N ALA A 140 -14.24 15.00 3.40
CA ALA A 140 -14.74 14.43 4.66
C ALA A 140 -13.61 13.97 5.62
N GLY A 141 -12.35 14.30 5.33
CA GLY A 141 -11.18 13.90 6.09
C GLY A 141 -10.80 12.42 5.95
N SER A 142 -9.93 11.93 6.82
CA SER A 142 -9.37 10.57 6.79
C SER A 142 -10.41 9.45 6.99
N ARG A 143 -11.62 9.77 7.44
CA ARG A 143 -12.71 8.79 7.64
C ARG A 143 -13.04 7.99 6.39
N VAL A 144 -12.94 8.63 5.22
CA VAL A 144 -13.20 7.98 3.92
C VAL A 144 -12.29 6.77 3.72
N ARG A 145 -11.01 6.86 4.13
CA ARG A 145 -10.05 5.76 3.99
C ARG A 145 -10.38 4.59 4.92
N VAL A 146 -10.79 4.88 6.15
CA VAL A 146 -11.17 3.83 7.13
C VAL A 146 -12.48 3.14 6.73
N GLN A 147 -13.37 3.81 6.00
CA GLN A 147 -14.65 3.24 5.56
C GLN A 147 -14.58 2.55 4.18
N ALA A 148 -13.41 2.59 3.52
CA ALA A 148 -13.20 2.07 2.18
C ALA A 148 -12.30 0.84 2.18
N TRP A 149 -12.33 0.08 1.09
CA TRP A 149 -11.24 -0.84 0.77
C TRP A 149 -9.97 -0.05 0.45
N HIS A 150 -8.82 -0.42 1.00
CA HIS A 150 -7.55 0.24 0.72
C HIS A 150 -6.56 -0.72 0.04
N LEU A 151 -6.14 -0.39 -1.19
CA LEU A 151 -5.02 -1.05 -1.84
C LEU A 151 -3.72 -0.46 -1.29
N LYS A 152 -3.04 -1.21 -0.44
CA LYS A 152 -1.79 -0.76 0.16
C LYS A 152 -0.62 -0.89 -0.82
N LEU A 153 -0.61 -1.98 -1.58
CA LEU A 153 0.48 -2.29 -2.51
C LEU A 153 0.00 -3.19 -3.63
N LEU A 154 0.46 -2.92 -4.85
CA LEU A 154 0.32 -3.80 -6.01
C LEU A 154 1.71 -4.04 -6.59
N ALA A 155 2.14 -5.30 -6.59
CA ALA A 155 3.45 -5.70 -7.09
C ALA A 155 3.27 -6.68 -8.25
N VAL A 156 3.88 -6.38 -9.40
CA VAL A 156 3.94 -7.29 -10.54
C VAL A 156 5.40 -7.39 -10.96
N ARG A 157 5.92 -8.62 -11.06
CA ARG A 157 7.29 -8.85 -11.54
C ARG A 157 7.49 -8.19 -12.90
N GLN A 158 8.59 -7.47 -13.09
CA GLN A 158 8.83 -6.67 -14.30
C GLN A 158 8.71 -7.49 -15.59
N SER A 159 9.28 -8.70 -15.62
CA SER A 159 9.21 -9.62 -16.76
C SER A 159 7.81 -10.21 -17.03
N ARG A 160 6.85 -9.95 -16.14
CA ARG A 160 5.46 -10.45 -16.19
C ARG A 160 4.43 -9.33 -16.28
N GLN A 161 4.87 -8.08 -16.39
CA GLN A 161 3.98 -6.94 -16.61
C GLN A 161 3.29 -7.02 -17.97
N ARG A 162 2.16 -6.30 -18.11
CA ARG A 162 1.33 -6.26 -19.34
C ARG A 162 0.73 -7.62 -19.76
N GLN A 163 0.61 -8.56 -18.82
CA GLN A 163 -0.01 -9.88 -19.02
C GLN A 163 -1.34 -10.02 -18.24
N GLY A 164 -1.99 -8.91 -17.88
CA GLY A 164 -3.26 -8.92 -17.15
C GLY A 164 -3.18 -9.23 -15.65
N LEU A 165 -2.01 -9.60 -15.10
CA LEU A 165 -1.84 -9.96 -13.68
C LEU A 165 -2.34 -8.87 -12.71
N GLY A 166 -1.88 -7.64 -12.90
CA GLY A 166 -2.31 -6.52 -12.05
C GLY A 166 -3.80 -6.22 -12.19
N SER A 167 -4.33 -6.30 -13.41
CA SER A 167 -5.77 -6.08 -13.66
C SER A 167 -6.63 -7.10 -12.94
N ALA A 168 -6.23 -8.38 -13.01
CA ALA A 168 -6.95 -9.46 -12.37
C ALA A 168 -6.94 -9.33 -10.83
N LEU A 169 -5.82 -8.88 -10.25
CA LEU A 169 -5.71 -8.63 -8.81
C LEU A 169 -6.57 -7.44 -8.33
N VAL A 170 -6.69 -6.38 -9.13
CA VAL A 170 -7.54 -5.24 -8.78
C VAL A 170 -9.01 -5.61 -8.91
N ALA A 171 -9.39 -6.32 -9.97
CA ALA A 171 -10.76 -6.73 -10.24
C ALA A 171 -11.42 -7.48 -9.07
N VAL A 172 -10.66 -8.35 -8.39
CA VAL A 172 -11.18 -9.15 -7.26
C VAL A 172 -11.84 -8.29 -6.18
N ILE A 173 -11.19 -7.20 -5.76
CA ILE A 173 -11.75 -6.32 -4.72
C ILE A 173 -12.68 -5.28 -5.32
N THR A 174 -12.48 -4.87 -6.58
CA THR A 174 -13.43 -3.98 -7.26
C THR A 174 -14.83 -4.61 -7.34
N GLU A 175 -14.94 -5.87 -7.77
CA GLU A 175 -16.22 -6.59 -7.85
C GLU A 175 -16.89 -6.73 -6.47
N LYS A 176 -16.10 -6.95 -5.43
CA LYS A 176 -16.59 -7.03 -4.05
C LYS A 176 -17.07 -5.67 -3.55
N ALA A 177 -16.26 -4.64 -3.73
CA ALA A 177 -16.59 -3.27 -3.32
C ALA A 177 -17.85 -2.76 -4.06
N ASP A 178 -18.00 -3.06 -5.34
CA ASP A 178 -19.19 -2.71 -6.13
C ASP A 178 -20.45 -3.39 -5.59
N ARG A 179 -20.36 -4.69 -5.30
CA ARG A 179 -21.46 -5.46 -4.73
C ARG A 179 -21.90 -4.93 -3.36
N ASP A 180 -20.92 -4.53 -2.55
CA ASP A 180 -21.14 -4.05 -1.19
C ASP A 180 -21.42 -2.53 -1.14
N ASN A 181 -21.43 -1.85 -2.30
CA ASN A 181 -21.55 -0.41 -2.43
C ASN A 181 -20.55 0.35 -1.53
N LEU A 182 -19.28 -0.05 -1.58
CA LEU A 182 -18.17 0.51 -0.83
C LEU A 182 -17.17 1.22 -1.74
N ALA A 183 -16.64 2.35 -1.26
CA ALA A 183 -15.56 3.05 -1.94
C ALA A 183 -14.24 2.26 -1.85
N MET A 184 -13.28 2.61 -2.71
CA MET A 184 -11.92 2.10 -2.66
C MET A 184 -10.93 3.26 -2.64
N THR A 185 -9.79 3.07 -1.99
CA THR A 185 -8.71 4.05 -1.91
C THR A 185 -7.37 3.39 -2.18
N THR A 186 -6.40 4.17 -2.62
CA THR A 186 -5.02 3.71 -2.79
C THR A 186 -4.10 4.92 -2.77
N ASP A 187 -2.88 4.71 -2.30
CA ASP A 187 -1.80 5.64 -2.55
C ASP A 187 -0.87 5.04 -3.61
N THR A 188 -0.25 5.87 -4.43
CA THR A 188 0.79 5.40 -5.34
C THR A 188 1.90 6.43 -5.49
N THR A 189 3.11 5.94 -5.75
CA THR A 189 4.32 6.76 -5.91
C THR A 189 4.85 6.72 -7.34
N SER A 190 4.14 6.02 -8.25
CA SER A 190 4.49 5.91 -9.66
C SER A 190 3.36 6.46 -10.55
N SER A 191 3.73 7.32 -11.50
CA SER A 191 2.81 7.82 -12.53
C SER A 191 2.22 6.69 -13.38
N ASN A 192 3.00 5.64 -13.66
CA ASN A 192 2.51 4.47 -14.39
C ASN A 192 1.39 3.74 -13.64
N ALA A 193 1.54 3.61 -12.32
CA ALA A 193 0.51 3.01 -11.48
C ALA A 193 -0.73 3.92 -11.37
N LEU A 194 -0.55 5.25 -11.32
CA LEU A 194 -1.65 6.22 -11.38
C LEU A 194 -2.49 6.03 -12.65
N TYR A 195 -1.87 6.01 -13.84
CA TYR A 195 -2.60 5.82 -15.10
C TYR A 195 -3.22 4.44 -15.22
N PHE A 196 -2.57 3.42 -14.67
CA PHE A 196 -3.13 2.07 -14.61
C PHE A 196 -4.39 2.01 -13.74
N LEU A 197 -4.35 2.58 -12.53
CA LEU A 197 -5.46 2.57 -11.58
C LEU A 197 -6.66 3.40 -12.06
N GLN A 198 -6.42 4.47 -12.83
CA GLN A 198 -7.50 5.25 -13.46
C GLN A 198 -8.42 4.41 -14.35
N ARG A 199 -7.90 3.34 -14.97
CA ARG A 199 -8.72 2.42 -15.80
C ARG A 199 -9.72 1.61 -14.98
N PHE A 200 -9.54 1.54 -13.66
CA PHE A 200 -10.45 0.89 -12.72
C PHE A 200 -11.41 1.88 -12.06
N GLY A 201 -11.46 3.14 -12.52
CA GLY A 201 -12.33 4.18 -11.98
C GLY A 201 -11.74 4.94 -10.79
N PHE A 202 -10.47 4.73 -10.45
CA PHE A 202 -9.80 5.58 -9.46
C PHE A 202 -9.54 6.98 -10.04
N ARG A 203 -9.91 8.02 -9.31
CA ARG A 203 -9.52 9.41 -9.58
C ARG A 203 -8.48 9.86 -8.58
N TYR A 204 -7.47 10.60 -9.02
CA TYR A 204 -6.54 11.25 -8.10
C TYR A 204 -7.27 12.39 -7.38
N ILE A 205 -6.97 12.57 -6.10
CA ILE A 205 -7.62 13.58 -5.23
C ILE A 205 -6.63 14.43 -4.44
N GLY A 206 -5.36 14.04 -4.43
CA GLY A 206 -4.31 14.83 -3.82
C GLY A 206 -2.95 14.27 -4.17
N VAL A 207 -1.93 15.09 -4.01
CA VAL A 207 -0.53 14.70 -4.14
C VAL A 207 0.28 15.45 -3.11
N LYS A 208 1.29 14.76 -2.55
CA LYS A 208 2.31 15.41 -1.74
C LYS A 208 3.67 14.82 -2.03
N ASN A 209 4.69 15.66 -2.01
CA ASN A 209 6.07 15.22 -2.16
C ASN A 209 6.66 14.91 -0.80
N PHE A 210 7.19 13.69 -0.66
CA PHE A 210 7.93 13.24 0.50
C PHE A 210 9.42 13.34 0.19
N VAL A 211 10.22 13.81 1.15
CA VAL A 211 11.66 14.00 0.96
C VAL A 211 12.42 13.29 2.09
N MET A 212 13.44 12.53 1.72
CA MET A 212 14.40 11.92 2.65
C MET A 212 15.82 12.24 2.18
N GLN A 213 16.54 13.08 2.92
CA GLN A 213 17.90 13.51 2.57
C GLN A 213 17.96 14.03 1.12
N GLN A 214 18.59 13.27 0.22
CA GLN A 214 18.79 13.59 -1.21
C GLN A 214 17.74 12.96 -2.15
N TYR A 215 16.77 12.23 -1.61
CA TYR A 215 15.73 11.56 -2.38
C TYR A 215 14.36 12.18 -2.11
N GLY A 216 13.49 12.16 -3.11
CA GLY A 216 12.10 12.53 -2.94
C GLY A 216 11.20 11.76 -3.88
N PHE A 217 9.94 11.60 -3.49
CA PHE A 217 8.94 10.96 -4.32
C PHE A 217 7.57 11.64 -4.12
N PRO A 218 6.79 11.80 -5.20
CA PRO A 218 5.38 12.14 -5.06
C PRO A 218 4.61 10.94 -4.52
N MET A 219 3.61 11.20 -3.69
CA MET A 219 2.59 10.24 -3.33
C MET A 219 1.24 10.79 -3.75
N TRP A 220 0.62 10.13 -4.70
CA TRP A 220 -0.73 10.43 -5.15
C TRP A 220 -1.74 9.64 -4.33
N CYS A 221 -2.68 10.36 -3.72
CA CYS A 221 -3.85 9.79 -3.10
C CYS A 221 -4.96 9.64 -4.15
N MET A 222 -5.54 8.46 -4.26
CA MET A 222 -6.59 8.15 -5.22
C MET A 222 -7.80 7.52 -4.53
N ILE A 223 -8.98 7.81 -5.07
CA ILE A 223 -10.26 7.25 -4.62
C ILE A 223 -11.02 6.71 -5.83
N ARG A 224 -11.69 5.58 -5.66
CA ARG A 224 -12.78 5.12 -6.51
C ARG A 224 -14.05 5.21 -5.68
N GLU A 225 -14.98 6.05 -6.11
CA GLU A 225 -16.26 6.18 -5.43
C GLU A 225 -17.10 4.92 -5.61
N THR A 226 -18.08 4.73 -4.75
CA THR A 226 -19.14 3.76 -4.96
C THR A 226 -19.77 4.01 -6.33
N PRO A 227 -20.15 2.99 -7.10
CA PRO A 227 -20.98 3.20 -8.27
C PRO A 227 -22.21 4.00 -7.84
N THR A 228 -22.28 5.28 -8.20
CA THR A 228 -23.52 6.04 -8.03
C THR A 228 -24.58 5.21 -8.72
N SER A 229 -25.60 4.78 -7.98
CA SER A 229 -26.82 4.28 -8.60
C SER A 229 -27.25 5.40 -9.52
N SER A 230 -26.97 5.26 -10.82
CA SER A 230 -27.30 6.26 -11.81
C SER A 230 -28.79 6.48 -11.64
N GLY A 231 -29.14 7.62 -11.04
CA GLY A 231 -30.53 8.03 -10.93
C GLY A 231 -31.07 7.99 -12.33
N TYR A 232 -32.10 7.16 -12.51
CA TYR A 232 -33.07 7.36 -13.56
C TYR A 232 -33.52 8.83 -13.43
N TYR A 233 -32.99 9.69 -14.28
CA TYR A 233 -33.54 10.99 -14.61
C TYR A 233 -34.09 10.90 -16.03
#